data_AF-A0A7D7ZLV3-F1
#
_entry.id   AF-A0A7D7ZLV3-F1
#
_cell.length_a   1.000
_cell.length_b   1.000
_cell.length_c   1.000
_cell.angle_alpha   90.00
_cell.angle_beta   90.00
_cell.angle_gamma   90.00
#
_symmetry.space_group_name_H-M   'P 1'
#
loop_
_entity.id
_entity.type
_entity.pdbx_description
1 polymer ?
#
loop_
_entity_poly.entity_id
_entity_poly.type
_entity_poly.pdbx_seq_one_letter_code
_entity_poly.pdbx_strand_id
1 'polypeptide(L)'
;MIELYQKEYYYEFRESFNLNRFNIDYEKYSENWISRSAQIIFLNKTCFNGLFRFNSKGAFNSPRGKYKNTKILDEQNLLNVSKLLEIATIKKTDFKEVKMIFQTKVH
;
A
#
# COMPACT_ATOMS: atom_id res chain seq x y z
N MET A 1 -2.20 6.90 -28.13
CA MET A 1 -2.52 5.46 -27.94
C MET A 1 -1.94 4.91 -26.64
N ILE A 2 -0.61 4.84 -26.46
CA ILE A 2 0.01 4.26 -25.23
C ILE A 2 -0.39 5.01 -23.95
N GLU A 3 -0.37 6.35 -23.93
CA GLU A 3 -0.75 7.12 -22.73
C GLU A 3 -2.22 6.95 -22.34
N LEU A 4 -3.11 6.76 -23.32
CA LEU A 4 -4.53 6.54 -23.08
C LEU A 4 -4.74 5.16 -22.44
N TYR A 5 -4.09 4.12 -22.98
CA TYR A 5 -4.12 2.77 -22.42
C TYR A 5 -3.60 2.73 -20.97
N GLN A 6 -2.46 3.39 -20.70
CA GLN A 6 -1.93 3.46 -19.33
C GLN A 6 -2.85 4.22 -18.35
N LYS A 7 -3.62 5.19 -18.87
CA LYS A 7 -4.61 5.93 -18.09
C LYS A 7 -5.80 5.03 -17.75
N GLU A 8 -6.35 4.33 -18.73
CA GLU A 8 -7.45 3.37 -18.55
C GLU A 8 -7.05 2.28 -17.57
N TYR A 9 -5.89 1.66 -17.78
CA TYR A 9 -5.34 0.62 -16.90
C TYR A 9 -5.24 1.10 -15.44
N TYR A 10 -4.76 2.33 -15.19
CA TYR A 10 -4.71 2.86 -13.83
C TYR A 10 -6.10 2.94 -13.18
N TYR A 11 -7.12 3.36 -13.94
CA TYR A 11 -8.47 3.51 -13.39
C TYR A 11 -9.18 2.18 -13.20
N GLU A 12 -9.01 1.21 -14.09
CA GLU A 12 -9.48 -0.17 -13.91
C GLU A 12 -8.84 -0.81 -12.68
N PHE A 13 -7.53 -0.64 -12.52
CA PHE A 13 -6.79 -1.19 -11.41
C PHE A 13 -7.18 -0.53 -10.07
N ARG A 14 -7.45 0.77 -10.08
CA ARG A 14 -8.03 1.51 -8.95
C ARG A 14 -9.43 1.00 -8.60
N GLU A 15 -10.27 0.74 -9.60
CA GLU A 15 -11.62 0.21 -9.39
C GLU A 15 -11.56 -1.20 -8.79
N SER A 16 -10.73 -2.09 -9.34
CA SER A 16 -10.46 -3.42 -8.79
C SER A 16 -9.96 -3.36 -7.35
N PHE A 17 -9.02 -2.46 -7.04
CA PHE A 17 -8.57 -2.21 -5.67
C PHE A 17 -9.72 -1.77 -4.75
N ASN A 18 -10.61 -0.91 -5.23
CA ASN A 18 -11.76 -0.49 -4.44
C ASN A 18 -12.76 -1.62 -4.25
N LEU A 19 -13.11 -2.40 -5.27
CA LEU A 19 -14.09 -3.50 -5.17
C LEU A 19 -13.58 -4.65 -4.31
N ASN A 20 -12.32 -5.06 -4.49
CA ASN A 20 -11.74 -6.18 -3.76
C ASN A 20 -11.43 -5.86 -2.29
N ARG A 21 -11.60 -4.61 -1.82
CA ARG A 21 -11.34 -4.23 -0.43
C ARG A 21 -12.22 -4.99 0.59
N PHE A 22 -13.37 -5.49 0.14
CA PHE A 22 -14.29 -6.27 0.97
C PHE A 22 -13.88 -7.75 1.12
N ASN A 23 -12.92 -8.21 0.32
CA ASN A 23 -12.37 -9.57 0.37
C ASN A 23 -11.12 -9.66 1.26
N ILE A 24 -10.81 -8.57 1.98
CA ILE A 24 -9.65 -8.46 2.86
C ILE A 24 -10.14 -8.47 4.30
N ASP A 25 -9.70 -9.46 5.06
CA ASP A 25 -9.80 -9.47 6.51
C ASP A 25 -8.63 -8.67 7.08
N TYR A 26 -8.94 -7.58 7.79
CA TYR A 26 -7.95 -6.69 8.39
C TYR A 26 -7.38 -7.19 9.72
N GLU A 27 -7.99 -8.22 10.29
CA GLU A 27 -7.58 -8.83 11.55
C GLU A 27 -6.82 -10.15 11.31
N LYS A 28 -6.83 -10.67 10.07
CA LYS A 28 -6.14 -11.92 9.70
C LYS A 28 -5.39 -11.82 8.38
N TYR A 29 -4.11 -12.17 8.40
CA TYR A 29 -3.30 -12.34 7.19
C TYR A 29 -3.69 -13.60 6.41
N SER A 30 -3.67 -13.48 5.08
CA SER A 30 -4.02 -14.51 4.10
C SER A 30 -3.37 -14.18 2.75
N GLU A 31 -3.41 -15.10 1.80
CA GLU A 31 -2.83 -14.91 0.45
C GLU A 31 -3.44 -13.71 -0.30
N ASN A 32 -4.67 -13.32 0.02
CA ASN A 32 -5.33 -12.14 -0.56
C ASN A 32 -4.52 -10.85 -0.31
N TRP A 33 -3.70 -10.83 0.75
CA TRP A 33 -2.83 -9.69 1.05
C TRP A 33 -1.70 -9.50 0.05
N ILE A 34 -1.28 -10.55 -0.67
CA ILE A 34 -0.21 -10.46 -1.68
C ILE A 34 -0.69 -9.55 -2.82
N SER A 35 -1.84 -9.88 -3.42
CA SER A 35 -2.46 -9.07 -4.47
C SER A 35 -2.77 -7.66 -3.96
N ARG A 36 -3.35 -7.55 -2.75
CA ARG A 36 -3.66 -6.26 -2.13
C ARG A 36 -2.42 -5.37 -1.98
N SER A 37 -1.32 -5.92 -1.49
CA SER A 37 -0.07 -5.18 -1.26
C SER A 37 0.58 -4.74 -2.57
N ALA A 38 0.61 -5.61 -3.58
CA ALA A 38 1.05 -5.26 -4.92
C ALA A 38 0.22 -4.10 -5.50
N GLN A 39 -1.09 -4.13 -5.28
CA GLN A 39 -1.96 -3.05 -5.73
C GLN A 39 -1.66 -1.71 -5.04
N ILE A 40 -1.42 -1.73 -3.72
CA ILE A 40 -1.05 -0.53 -2.95
C ILE A 40 0.24 0.08 -3.49
N ILE A 41 1.27 -0.72 -3.73
CA ILE A 41 2.55 -0.25 -4.27
C ILE A 41 2.34 0.37 -5.65
N PHE A 42 1.65 -0.33 -6.55
CA PHE A 42 1.35 0.19 -7.89
C PHE A 42 0.62 1.54 -7.81
N LEU A 43 -0.49 1.62 -7.05
CA LEU A 43 -1.29 2.83 -6.94
C LEU A 43 -0.50 3.97 -6.31
N ASN A 44 0.26 3.72 -5.23
CA ASN A 44 1.07 4.75 -4.58
C ASN A 44 2.19 5.27 -5.49
N LYS A 45 2.84 4.40 -6.26
CA LYS A 45 3.92 4.81 -7.18
C LYS A 45 3.40 5.56 -8.42
N THR A 46 2.15 5.32 -8.81
CA THR A 46 1.59 5.84 -10.06
C THR A 46 0.53 6.92 -9.89
N CYS A 47 0.01 7.15 -8.68
CA CYS A 47 -0.94 8.23 -8.39
C CYS A 47 -0.25 9.59 -8.30
N PHE A 48 -1.05 10.65 -8.46
CA PHE A 48 -0.57 12.03 -8.39
C PHE A 48 0.19 12.31 -7.07
N ASN A 49 1.47 12.66 -7.21
CA ASN A 49 2.38 13.01 -6.12
C ASN A 49 2.51 11.96 -5.01
N GLY A 50 2.27 10.68 -5.32
CA GLY A 50 2.27 9.62 -4.31
C GLY A 50 1.22 9.81 -3.22
N LEU A 51 0.21 10.67 -3.44
CA LEU A 51 -0.83 10.97 -2.48
C LEU A 51 -1.74 9.74 -2.33
N PHE A 52 -1.61 9.02 -1.22
CA PHE A 52 -2.43 7.85 -0.95
C PHE A 52 -3.66 8.22 -0.11
N ARG A 53 -4.79 8.49 -0.77
CA ARG A 53 -5.99 9.08 -0.13
C ARG A 53 -7.25 8.27 -0.39
N PHE A 54 -8.07 8.17 0.65
CA PHE A 54 -9.39 7.55 0.63
C PHE A 54 -10.49 8.60 0.83
N ASN A 55 -11.68 8.32 0.30
CA ASN A 55 -12.89 9.08 0.61
C ASN A 55 -13.59 8.55 1.88
N SER A 56 -14.67 9.20 2.31
CA SER A 56 -15.46 8.81 3.49
C SER A 56 -16.10 7.42 3.39
N LYS A 57 -16.19 6.84 2.19
CA LYS A 57 -16.67 5.47 1.96
C LYS A 57 -15.54 4.42 1.96
N GLY A 58 -14.33 4.83 2.31
CA GLY A 58 -13.14 3.96 2.34
C GLY A 58 -12.60 3.58 0.96
N ALA A 59 -12.99 4.29 -0.11
CA ALA A 59 -12.49 4.03 -1.47
C ALA A 59 -11.33 4.99 -1.81
N PHE A 60 -10.25 4.44 -2.36
CA PHE A 60 -9.11 5.22 -2.84
C PHE A 60 -9.54 6.10 -4.02
N ASN A 61 -9.17 7.38 -3.98
CA ASN A 61 -9.67 8.39 -4.92
C ASN A 61 -8.61 9.23 -5.61
N SER A 62 -7.31 8.97 -5.40
CA SER A 62 -6.27 9.76 -6.06
C SER A 62 -6.26 9.52 -7.58
N PRO A 63 -6.08 10.57 -8.39
CA PRO A 63 -5.98 10.45 -9.84
C PRO A 63 -4.60 9.93 -10.25
N ARG A 64 -4.49 9.48 -11.50
CA ARG A 64 -3.22 9.07 -12.10
C ARG A 64 -2.23 10.25 -12.13
N GLY A 65 -0.98 10.00 -11.77
CA GLY A 65 0.12 10.94 -11.92
C GLY A 65 0.62 11.02 -13.37
N LYS A 66 1.31 12.10 -13.73
CA LYS A 66 1.88 12.30 -15.07
C LYS A 66 3.36 11.92 -15.11
N TYR A 67 3.66 10.66 -14.78
CA TYR A 67 5.03 10.14 -14.79
C TYR A 67 5.31 9.37 -16.08
N LYS A 68 6.48 9.59 -16.68
CA LYS A 68 6.90 8.87 -17.89
C LYS A 68 7.59 7.53 -17.57
N ASN A 69 8.52 7.52 -16.60
CA ASN A 69 9.32 6.35 -16.23
C ASN A 69 9.31 6.13 -14.71
N THR A 70 8.15 5.78 -14.14
CA THR A 70 8.09 5.41 -12.71
C THR A 70 8.71 4.02 -12.52
N LYS A 71 9.73 3.91 -11.67
CA LYS A 71 10.16 2.63 -11.12
C LYS A 71 9.09 2.14 -10.13
N ILE A 72 8.18 1.29 -10.61
CA ILE A 72 7.08 0.74 -9.80
C ILE A 72 7.61 -0.35 -8.88
N LEU A 73 8.39 -1.30 -9.44
CA LEU A 73 9.01 -2.39 -8.72
C LEU A 73 10.49 -2.08 -8.46
N ASP A 74 10.86 -2.10 -7.19
CA ASP A 74 12.25 -2.11 -6.74
C ASP A 74 12.48 -3.37 -5.92
N GLU A 75 12.79 -4.46 -6.60
CA GLU A 75 12.91 -5.80 -6.01
C GLU A 75 13.96 -5.85 -4.89
N GLN A 76 15.15 -5.29 -5.14
CA GLN A 76 16.21 -5.28 -4.14
C GLN A 76 15.79 -4.50 -2.89
N ASN A 77 15.13 -3.35 -3.07
CA ASN A 77 14.62 -2.59 -1.95
C ASN A 77 13.52 -3.33 -1.19
N LEU A 78 12.60 -4.03 -1.87
CA LEU A 78 11.56 -4.84 -1.22
C LEU A 78 12.18 -5.95 -0.37
N LEU A 79 13.18 -6.66 -0.89
CA LEU A 79 13.90 -7.70 -0.16
C LEU A 79 14.66 -7.14 1.05
N ASN A 80 15.30 -5.97 0.90
CA ASN A 80 16.02 -5.32 1.99
C ASN A 80 15.07 -4.85 3.10
N VAL A 81 13.93 -4.27 2.74
CA VAL A 81 12.90 -3.86 3.72
C VAL A 81 12.30 -5.07 4.42
N SER A 82 12.04 -6.17 3.68
CA SER A 82 11.56 -7.42 4.28
C SER A 82 12.51 -7.91 5.37
N LYS A 83 13.81 -8.01 5.07
CA LYS A 83 14.84 -8.42 6.04
C LYS A 83 14.91 -7.49 7.23
N LEU A 84 14.84 -6.17 7.00
CA LEU A 84 14.88 -5.18 8.08
C LEU A 84 13.68 -5.31 9.03
N LEU A 85 12.49 -5.64 8.50
CA LEU A 85 11.27 -5.74 9.29
C LEU A 85 11.14 -7.06 10.06
N GLU A 86 12.00 -8.06 9.82
CA GLU A 86 11.98 -9.34 10.55
C GLU A 86 12.18 -9.17 12.06
N ILE A 87 12.90 -8.13 12.49
CA ILE A 87 13.13 -7.81 13.91
C ILE A 87 12.02 -6.94 14.52
N ALA A 88 11.08 -6.46 13.72
CA ALA A 88 10.08 -5.49 14.13
C ALA A 88 8.72 -6.14 14.39
N THR A 89 8.04 -5.71 15.47
CA THR A 89 6.63 -6.00 15.66
C THR A 89 5.79 -4.84 15.13
N ILE A 90 4.99 -5.07 14.09
CA ILE A 90 4.10 -4.08 13.50
C ILE A 90 2.70 -4.24 14.10
N LYS A 91 2.13 -3.16 14.64
CA LYS A 91 0.79 -3.19 15.26
C LYS A 91 -0.07 -2.02 14.78
N LYS A 92 -1.31 -2.30 14.38
CA LYS A 92 -2.37 -1.30 14.16
C LYS A 92 -2.99 -0.94 15.50
N THR A 93 -2.77 0.28 15.98
CA THR A 93 -3.27 0.74 17.27
C THR A 93 -3.34 2.27 17.28
N ASP A 94 -4.16 2.85 18.16
CA ASP A 94 -4.15 4.29 18.38
C ASP A 94 -2.82 4.72 19.00
N PHE A 95 -2.32 5.91 18.62
CA PHE A 95 -1.03 6.39 19.10
C PHE A 95 -0.98 6.54 20.64
N LYS A 96 -2.13 6.72 21.31
CA LYS A 96 -2.23 6.82 22.77
C LYS A 96 -1.91 5.49 23.47
N GLU A 97 -2.12 4.36 22.80
CA GLU A 97 -1.91 3.02 23.35
C GLU A 97 -0.45 2.54 23.24
N VAL A 98 0.41 3.28 22.54
CA VAL A 98 1.82 2.91 22.27
C VAL A 98 2.70 2.91 23.54
N LYS A 99 2.23 3.50 24.65
CA LYS A 99 3.01 3.77 25.87
C LYS A 99 3.63 2.57 26.60
N MET A 100 3.30 1.31 26.26
CA MET A 100 3.79 0.12 26.98
C MET A 100 5.00 -0.60 26.38
N ILE A 101 5.48 -0.23 25.18
CA ILE A 101 6.48 -1.04 24.46
C ILE A 101 7.94 -0.65 24.79
N PHE A 102 8.18 0.53 25.36
CA PHE A 102 9.54 1.04 25.60
C PHE A 102 10.12 0.79 27.01
N GLN A 103 9.48 -0.03 27.87
CA GLN A 103 9.94 -0.26 29.25
C GLN A 103 10.78 -1.53 29.47
N THR A 104 11.21 -2.25 28.44
CA THR A 104 11.91 -3.54 28.68
C THR A 104 13.27 -3.62 27.97
N LYS A 105 14.29 -3.70 28.82
CA LYS A 105 15.70 -4.08 28.61
C LYS A 105 16.64 -3.00 28.06
N VAL A 106 17.03 -2.09 28.96
CA VAL A 106 18.45 -1.75 29.09
C VAL A 106 19.08 -2.86 29.94
N HIS A 107 19.98 -3.64 29.35
CA HIS A 107 21.04 -4.34 30.08
C HIS A 107 22.33 -3.63 29.70
#